data_AF-A0A1E7Z258-F1
#
_entry.id   AF-A0A1E7Z258-F1
#
_cell.length_a   1.000
_cell.length_b   1.000
_cell.length_c   1.000
_cell.angle_alpha   90.00
_cell.angle_beta   90.00
_cell.angle_gamma   90.00
#
_symmetry.space_group_name_H-M   'P 1'
#
loop_
_entity.id
_entity.type
_entity.pdbx_description
1 polymer ?
#
loop_
_entity_poly.entity_id
_entity_poly.type
_entity_poly.pdbx_seq_one_letter_code
_entity_poly.pdbx_strand_id
1 'polypeptide(L)'
;MKVSTLQNYYKRRDICPTPRKAQLIKIAEHEGVSLDWLLDGTGKEPDIKDKKNDINEGRRGGSSPHVMSSADKKILELFSFLSEGEKDKILEVLVRKGIETILYLLDEDNINLLKLDRVIKEQALGMQPRTIGEAARSDEGAREGAVAKIWRW
;
A
#
# COMPACT_ATOMS: atom_id res chain seq x y z
N MET A 1 -6.37 30.80 17.01
CA MET A 1 -4.94 31.06 17.32
C MET A 1 -4.19 31.31 16.02
N LYS A 2 -3.15 32.16 15.95
CA LYS A 2 -2.39 32.36 14.70
C LYS A 2 -1.37 31.22 14.50
N VAL A 3 -1.31 30.66 13.29
CA VAL A 3 -0.42 29.53 12.94
C VAL A 3 1.06 29.85 13.18
N SER A 4 1.48 31.10 12.95
CA SER A 4 2.84 31.57 13.22
C SER A 4 3.23 31.47 14.70
N THR A 5 2.28 31.70 15.61
CA THR A 5 2.51 31.60 17.05
C THR A 5 2.70 30.13 17.46
N LEU A 6 1.91 29.21 16.90
CA LEU A 6 2.03 27.77 17.16
C LEU A 6 3.36 27.21 16.62
N GLN A 7 3.76 27.62 15.42
CA GLN A 7 5.04 27.22 14.83
C GLN A 7 6.24 27.69 15.66
N ASN A 8 6.13 28.84 16.33
CA ASN A 8 7.20 29.34 17.18
C ASN A 8 7.37 28.46 18.42
N TYR A 9 6.27 28.08 19.09
CA TYR A 9 6.30 27.12 20.21
C TYR A 9 6.86 25.75 19.79
N TYR A 10 6.54 25.29 18.58
CA TYR A 10 7.00 23.98 18.09
C TYR A 10 8.47 23.96 17.66
N LYS A 11 8.96 25.06 17.07
CA LYS A 11 10.34 25.15 16.53
C LYS A 11 11.37 25.46 17.62
N ARG A 12 10.98 26.16 18.69
CA ARG A 12 11.87 26.54 19.81
C ARG A 12 11.79 25.56 20.97
N ARG A 13 12.07 24.28 20.70
CA ARG A 13 12.06 23.21 21.72
C ARG A 13 13.20 23.33 22.72
N ASP A 14 14.22 24.11 22.39
CA ASP A 14 15.40 24.42 23.21
C ASP A 14 15.07 25.31 24.41
N ILE A 15 14.11 26.23 24.26
CA ILE A 15 13.76 27.22 25.30
C ILE A 15 12.43 26.86 26.00
N CYS A 16 11.71 25.83 25.51
CA CYS A 16 10.40 25.39 26.03
C CYS A 16 9.49 26.54 26.49
N PRO A 17 9.23 27.56 25.64
CA PRO A 17 8.49 28.74 26.08
C PRO A 17 7.06 28.34 26.48
N THR A 18 6.74 28.44 27.77
CA THR A 18 5.41 28.13 28.30
C THR A 18 4.39 29.13 27.75
N PRO A 19 3.37 28.69 27.00
CA PRO A 19 2.34 29.59 26.49
C PRO A 19 1.58 30.27 27.64
N ARG A 20 1.14 31.51 27.42
CA ARG A 20 0.29 32.23 28.40
C ARG A 20 -0.97 31.41 28.70
N LYS A 21 -1.45 31.46 29.95
CA LYS A 21 -2.65 30.73 30.43
C LYS A 21 -3.87 30.89 29.51
N ALA A 22 -4.10 32.08 28.95
CA ALA A 22 -5.20 32.33 28.02
C ALA A 22 -5.11 31.57 26.69
N GLN A 23 -3.90 31.16 26.25
CA GLN A 23 -3.71 30.31 25.07
C GLN A 23 -3.89 28.84 25.43
N LEU A 24 -3.41 28.42 26.61
CA LEU A 24 -3.59 27.06 27.11
C LEU A 24 -5.07 26.71 27.30
N ILE A 25 -5.87 27.62 27.83
CA ILE A 25 -7.33 27.45 27.95
C ILE A 25 -7.97 27.25 26.57
N LYS A 26 -7.60 28.09 25.59
CA LYS A 26 -8.12 27.97 24.21
C LYS A 26 -7.74 26.66 23.54
N ILE A 27 -6.55 26.15 23.80
CA ILE A 27 -6.10 24.84 23.30
C ILE A 27 -6.87 23.73 24.02
N ALA A 28 -7.05 23.83 25.33
CA ALA A 28 -7.79 22.87 26.14
C ALA A 28 -9.25 22.74 25.69
N GLU A 29 -9.93 23.87 25.48
CA GLU A 29 -11.29 23.93 24.94
C GLU A 29 -11.38 23.35 23.52
N HIS A 30 -10.42 23.66 22.64
CA HIS A 30 -10.42 23.15 21.27
C HIS A 30 -10.16 21.63 21.21
N GLU A 31 -9.28 21.12 22.06
CA GLU A 31 -8.92 19.70 22.09
C GLU A 31 -9.77 18.86 23.04
N GLY A 32 -10.72 19.47 23.76
CA GLY A 32 -11.61 18.78 24.70
C GLY A 32 -10.87 18.21 25.91
N VAL A 33 -9.70 18.75 26.25
CA VAL A 33 -8.86 18.30 27.36
C VAL A 33 -8.99 19.24 28.56
N SER A 34 -8.74 18.72 29.76
CA SER A 34 -8.63 19.59 30.94
C SER A 34 -7.32 20.38 30.93
N LEU A 35 -7.33 21.59 31.52
CA LEU A 35 -6.14 22.42 31.65
C LEU A 35 -5.06 21.72 32.48
N ASP A 36 -5.47 21.00 33.52
CA ASP A 36 -4.59 20.24 34.41
C ASP A 36 -3.97 19.03 33.69
N TRP A 37 -4.66 18.44 32.71
CA TRP A 37 -4.09 17.40 31.85
C TRP A 37 -3.05 17.99 30.89
N LEU A 38 -3.30 19.20 30.37
CA LEU A 38 -2.38 19.89 29.46
C LEU A 38 -1.07 20.32 30.15
N LEU A 39 -1.11 20.59 31.46
CA LEU A 39 0.03 21.06 32.25
C LEU A 39 0.75 19.93 32.98
N ASP A 40 0.00 19.12 33.72
CA ASP A 40 0.53 18.15 34.68
C ASP A 40 0.20 16.70 34.31
N GLY A 41 -0.54 16.48 33.21
CA GLY A 41 -0.97 15.16 32.76
C GLY A 41 -2.04 14.52 33.65
N THR A 42 -2.64 15.29 34.55
CA THR A 42 -3.67 14.82 35.50
C THR A 42 -5.06 15.30 35.08
N GLY A 43 -6.07 14.43 35.13
CA GLY A 43 -7.46 14.80 34.79
C GLY A 43 -7.96 14.21 33.47
N LYS A 44 -8.91 14.91 32.83
CA LYS A 44 -9.61 14.40 31.64
C LYS A 44 -8.68 14.37 30.42
N GLU A 45 -8.33 13.15 30.01
CA GLU A 45 -7.54 12.85 28.81
C GLU A 45 -8.31 13.22 27.53
N PRO A 46 -7.62 13.62 26.45
CA PRO A 46 -8.26 13.84 25.15
C PRO A 46 -8.98 12.59 24.66
N ASP A 47 -10.18 12.79 24.13
CA ASP A 47 -10.86 11.76 23.38
C ASP A 47 -10.19 11.61 22.01
N ILE A 48 -9.11 10.82 21.95
CA ILE A 48 -8.34 10.56 20.73
C ILE A 48 -9.18 9.71 19.73
N LYS A 49 -10.35 9.21 20.14
CA LYS A 49 -11.14 8.28 19.33
C LYS A 49 -11.96 8.98 18.25
N ASP A 50 -12.35 10.25 18.43
CA ASP A 50 -13.31 10.89 17.52
C ASP A 50 -12.70 11.88 16.50
N LYS A 51 -11.44 12.32 16.68
CA LYS A 51 -10.77 13.24 15.72
C LYS A 51 -9.82 12.56 14.72
N LYS A 52 -9.78 11.23 14.67
CA LYS A 52 -8.99 10.49 13.67
C LYS A 52 -9.72 10.21 12.36
N ASN A 53 -11.04 10.39 12.33
CA ASN A 53 -11.86 10.03 11.16
C ASN A 53 -11.99 11.14 10.11
N ASP A 54 -11.73 12.41 10.41
CA ASP A 54 -11.99 13.51 9.44
C ASP A 54 -10.76 14.10 8.73
N ILE A 55 -9.53 13.71 9.09
CA ILE A 55 -8.31 14.25 8.42
C ILE A 55 -7.28 13.15 8.08
N ASN A 56 -7.61 11.87 8.23
CA ASN A 56 -6.61 10.79 8.09
C ASN A 56 -7.13 9.46 7.50
N GLU A 57 -8.01 9.48 6.50
CA GLU A 57 -8.13 8.37 5.53
C GLU A 57 -6.99 8.34 4.49
N GLY A 58 -5.85 8.99 4.75
CA GLY A 58 -4.80 9.18 3.73
C GLY A 58 -3.41 8.67 4.05
N ARG A 59 -3.04 8.34 5.30
CA ARG A 59 -1.60 8.17 5.64
C ARG A 59 -1.32 7.22 6.80
N ARG A 60 -1.51 5.91 6.60
CA ARG A 60 -0.67 4.85 7.20
C ARG A 60 -0.58 3.62 6.29
N GLY A 61 0.24 3.76 5.27
CA GLY A 61 0.83 2.69 4.48
C GLY A 61 1.83 3.37 3.57
N GLY A 62 3.11 3.02 3.67
CA GLY A 62 4.16 3.61 2.85
C GLY A 62 3.96 3.21 1.39
N SER A 63 3.12 3.97 0.68
CA SER A 63 2.92 3.86 -0.75
C SER A 63 3.03 5.27 -1.31
N SER A 64 3.92 5.44 -2.28
CA SER A 64 3.94 6.56 -3.24
C SER A 64 2.50 6.99 -3.57
N PRO A 65 2.20 8.27 -3.87
CA PRO A 65 0.89 8.67 -4.38
C PRO A 65 0.57 7.83 -5.63
N HIS A 66 -0.11 6.71 -5.41
CA HIS A 66 -0.47 5.76 -6.45
C HIS A 66 -1.62 6.45 -7.18
N VAL A 67 -1.30 7.06 -8.31
CA VAL A 67 -2.32 7.51 -9.26
C VAL A 67 -3.14 6.27 -9.56
N MET A 68 -4.36 6.21 -9.02
CA MET A 68 -5.24 5.05 -9.22
C MET A 68 -5.38 4.82 -10.72
N SER A 69 -4.92 3.64 -11.14
CA SER A 69 -5.07 3.16 -12.49
C SER A 69 -6.57 3.10 -12.82
N SER A 70 -6.90 3.19 -14.11
CA SER A 70 -8.27 2.93 -14.57
C SER A 70 -8.77 1.55 -14.12
N ALA A 71 -7.87 0.58 -14.01
CA ALA A 71 -8.18 -0.76 -13.49
C ALA A 71 -8.62 -0.72 -12.01
N ASP A 72 -7.89 0.03 -11.16
CA ASP A 72 -8.21 0.14 -9.73
C ASP A 72 -9.61 0.71 -9.51
N LYS A 73 -9.98 1.71 -10.31
CA LYS A 73 -11.32 2.32 -10.26
C LYS A 73 -12.42 1.32 -10.62
N LYS A 74 -12.21 0.51 -11.66
CA LYS A 74 -13.17 -0.53 -12.08
C LYS A 74 -13.31 -1.62 -11.03
N ILE A 75 -12.22 -2.00 -10.37
CA ILE A 75 -12.23 -3.01 -9.30
C ILE A 75 -12.99 -2.48 -8.08
N LEU A 76 -12.76 -1.23 -7.69
CA LEU A 76 -13.50 -0.58 -6.62
C LEU A 76 -15.00 -0.41 -6.95
N GLU A 77 -15.32 -0.06 -8.19
CA GLU A 77 -16.69 -0.01 -8.68
C GLU A 77 -17.36 -1.39 -8.58
N LEU A 78 -16.68 -2.46 -9.00
CA LEU A 78 -17.18 -3.83 -8.86
C LEU A 78 -17.46 -4.20 -7.39
N PHE A 79 -16.56 -3.84 -6.47
CA PHE A 79 -16.76 -4.07 -5.04
C PHE A 79 -17.85 -3.19 -4.42
N SER A 80 -18.16 -2.04 -5.02
CA SER A 80 -19.24 -1.17 -4.51
C SER A 80 -20.64 -1.73 -4.73
N PHE A 81 -20.82 -2.60 -5.73
CA PHE A 81 -22.10 -3.27 -5.99
C PHE A 81 -22.40 -4.43 -5.03
N LEU A 82 -21.37 -4.94 -4.35
CA LEU A 82 -21.50 -6.08 -3.47
C LEU A 82 -21.94 -5.63 -2.07
N SER A 83 -22.86 -6.38 -1.47
CA SER A 83 -23.23 -6.22 -0.07
C SER A 83 -22.07 -6.63 0.85
N GLU A 84 -22.10 -6.14 2.10
CA GLU A 84 -21.05 -6.44 3.09
C GLU A 84 -20.85 -7.96 3.27
N GLY A 85 -21.95 -8.72 3.36
CA GLY A 85 -21.90 -10.18 3.47
C GLY A 85 -21.38 -10.90 2.23
N GLU A 86 -21.45 -10.29 1.04
CA GLU A 86 -20.83 -10.85 -0.17
C GLU A 86 -19.34 -10.54 -0.23
N LYS A 87 -18.93 -9.35 0.22
CA LYS A 87 -17.51 -9.02 0.39
C LYS A 87 -16.83 -9.95 1.39
N ASP A 88 -17.50 -10.28 2.49
CA ASP A 88 -17.00 -11.23 3.48
C ASP A 88 -16.78 -12.63 2.88
N LYS A 89 -17.72 -13.10 2.05
CA LYS A 89 -17.58 -14.39 1.33
C LYS A 89 -16.42 -14.36 0.34
N ILE A 90 -16.24 -13.25 -0.38
CA ILE A 90 -15.10 -13.09 -1.30
C ILE A 90 -13.78 -13.10 -0.52
N LEU A 91 -13.74 -12.43 0.62
CA LEU A 91 -12.57 -12.41 1.50
C LEU A 91 -12.25 -13.83 1.99
N GLU A 92 -13.25 -14.60 2.42
CA GLU A 92 -13.07 -15.99 2.85
C GLU A 92 -12.46 -16.86 1.72
N VAL A 93 -12.98 -16.74 0.50
CA VAL A 93 -12.46 -17.47 -0.66
C VAL A 93 -11.04 -17.03 -1.00
N LEU A 94 -10.75 -15.72 -0.96
CA LEU A 94 -9.43 -15.19 -1.25
C LEU A 94 -8.40 -15.68 -0.23
N VAL A 95 -8.75 -15.69 1.06
CA VAL A 95 -7.88 -16.22 2.12
C VAL A 95 -7.65 -17.71 1.90
N ARG A 96 -8.69 -18.51 1.67
CA ARG A 96 -8.56 -19.95 1.46
C ARG A 96 -7.67 -20.26 0.25
N LYS A 97 -7.86 -19.53 -0.86
CA LYS A 97 -7.05 -19.70 -2.06
C LYS A 97 -5.61 -19.20 -1.91
N GLY A 98 -5.43 -18.13 -1.13
CA GLY A 98 -4.11 -17.62 -0.75
C GLY A 98 -3.34 -18.65 0.07
N ILE A 99 -3.97 -19.22 1.09
CA ILE A 99 -3.38 -20.30 1.91
C ILE A 99 -3.05 -21.52 1.05
N GLU A 100 -3.95 -21.94 0.17
CA GLU A 100 -3.72 -23.05 -0.78
C GLU A 100 -2.46 -22.79 -1.63
N THR A 101 -2.33 -21.58 -2.20
CA THR A 101 -1.17 -21.20 -3.02
C THR A 101 0.13 -21.21 -2.21
N ILE A 102 0.09 -20.70 -0.97
CA ILE A 102 1.25 -20.72 -0.07
C ILE A 102 1.63 -22.17 0.27
N LEU A 103 0.66 -23.02 0.61
CA LEU A 103 0.89 -24.44 0.88
C LEU A 103 1.49 -25.17 -0.33
N TYR A 104 1.00 -24.89 -1.54
CA TYR A 104 1.63 -25.41 -2.77
C TYR A 104 3.10 -24.98 -2.89
N LEU A 105 3.45 -23.75 -2.51
CA LEU A 105 4.83 -23.28 -2.55
C LEU A 105 5.71 -23.85 -1.43
N LEU A 106 5.09 -24.31 -0.32
CA LEU A 106 5.78 -25.00 0.79
C LEU A 106 5.88 -26.51 0.59
N ASP A 107 5.17 -27.07 -0.38
CA ASP A 107 5.26 -28.48 -0.75
C ASP A 107 6.68 -28.80 -1.22
N GLU A 108 7.31 -29.79 -0.58
CA GLU A 108 8.68 -30.20 -0.90
C GLU A 108 8.83 -30.64 -2.35
N ASP A 109 7.81 -31.31 -2.92
CA ASP A 109 7.84 -31.75 -4.31
C ASP A 109 7.80 -30.55 -5.27
N ASN A 110 7.01 -29.52 -4.95
CA ASN A 110 6.97 -28.29 -5.76
C ASN A 110 8.26 -27.47 -5.61
N ILE A 111 8.84 -27.42 -4.41
CA ILE A 111 10.15 -26.79 -4.20
C ILE A 111 11.23 -27.55 -5.00
N ASN A 112 11.18 -28.87 -5.01
CA ASN A 112 12.10 -29.71 -5.77
C ASN A 112 11.91 -29.50 -7.28
N LEU A 113 10.67 -29.42 -7.77
CA LEU A 113 10.36 -29.04 -9.15
C LEU A 113 10.87 -27.63 -9.51
N LEU A 114 10.77 -26.67 -8.58
CA LEU A 114 11.31 -25.31 -8.78
C LEU A 114 12.85 -25.29 -8.79
N LYS A 115 13.51 -26.19 -8.07
CA LYS A 115 14.97 -26.34 -8.04
C LYS A 115 15.55 -27.07 -9.26
N LEU A 116 14.74 -27.82 -10.01
CA LEU A 116 15.21 -28.51 -11.22
C LEU A 116 15.82 -27.54 -12.24
N ASP A 117 16.76 -28.03 -13.04
CA ASP A 117 17.33 -27.27 -14.14
C ASP A 117 16.28 -26.98 -15.23
N ARG A 118 16.44 -25.85 -15.91
CA ARG A 118 15.49 -25.37 -16.92
C ARG A 118 15.28 -26.38 -18.04
N VAL A 119 16.35 -27.06 -18.47
CA VAL A 119 16.29 -28.09 -19.52
C VAL A 119 15.37 -29.24 -19.11
N ILE A 120 15.43 -29.65 -17.84
CA ILE A 120 14.60 -30.74 -17.30
C ILE A 120 13.13 -30.31 -17.20
N LYS A 121 12.87 -29.05 -16.80
CA LYS A 121 11.49 -28.52 -16.78
C LYS A 121 10.92 -28.41 -18.19
N GLU A 122 11.70 -27.93 -19.15
CA GLU A 122 11.26 -27.81 -20.55
C GLU A 122 10.95 -29.19 -21.14
N GLN A 123 11.78 -30.20 -20.88
CA GLN A 123 11.51 -31.59 -21.27
C GLN A 123 10.25 -32.17 -20.60
N ALA A 124 10.06 -31.96 -19.29
CA ALA A 124 8.88 -32.44 -18.57
C ALA A 124 7.58 -31.77 -19.04
N LEU A 125 7.65 -30.50 -19.46
CA LEU A 125 6.54 -29.75 -20.05
C LEU A 125 6.30 -30.10 -21.54
N GLY A 126 7.08 -31.00 -22.13
CA GLY A 126 7.01 -31.33 -23.54
C GLY A 126 7.43 -30.19 -24.47
N MET A 127 8.11 -29.16 -23.95
CA MET A 127 8.69 -28.11 -24.77
C MET A 127 9.92 -28.71 -25.48
N GLN A 128 9.89 -28.76 -26.81
CA GLN A 128 11.09 -29.12 -27.56
C GLN A 128 12.18 -28.08 -27.25
N PRO A 129 13.44 -28.51 -27.03
CA PRO A 129 14.53 -27.58 -26.87
C PRO A 129 14.56 -26.71 -28.14
N ARG A 130 14.38 -25.40 -27.98
CA ARG A 130 14.49 -24.46 -29.10
C ARG A 130 15.84 -24.70 -29.72
N THR A 131 15.85 -25.23 -30.94
CA THR A 131 17.10 -25.36 -31.68
C THR A 131 17.68 -23.95 -31.85
N ILE A 132 19.01 -23.81 -31.82
CA ILE A 132 19.69 -22.51 -31.94
C ILE A 132 19.17 -21.71 -33.16
N GLY A 133 18.70 -22.40 -34.21
CA GLY A 133 18.07 -21.78 -35.38
C GLY A 133 16.69 -21.15 -35.15
N GLU A 134 15.89 -21.63 -34.19
CA GLU A 134 14.56 -21.06 -33.89
C GLU A 134 14.66 -19.82 -33.00
N ALA A 135 15.65 -19.77 -32.09
CA ALA A 135 15.96 -18.57 -31.33
C ALA A 135 16.46 -17.44 -32.25
N ALA A 136 17.33 -17.77 -33.22
CA ALA A 136 17.83 -16.81 -34.20
C ALA A 136 16.72 -16.22 -35.10
N ARG A 137 15.77 -17.04 -35.56
CA ARG A 137 14.63 -16.55 -36.36
C ARG A 137 13.67 -15.65 -35.57
N SER A 138 13.50 -15.90 -34.27
CA SER A 138 12.68 -15.06 -33.41
C SER A 138 13.33 -13.69 -33.15
N ASP A 139 14.66 -13.64 -33.05
CA ASP A 139 15.42 -12.38 -32.92
C ASP A 139 15.45 -11.57 -34.22
N GLU A 140 15.49 -12.24 -35.38
CA GLU A 140 15.43 -11.58 -36.69
C GLU A 140 14.06 -10.93 -36.93
N GLY A 141 12.96 -11.65 -36.66
CA GLY A 141 11.61 -11.08 -36.73
C GLY A 141 11.37 -9.94 -35.73
N ALA A 142 11.99 -9.99 -34.54
CA ALA A 142 11.93 -8.90 -33.57
C ALA A 142 12.72 -7.65 -34.02
N ARG A 143 13.86 -7.84 -34.70
CA ARG A 143 14.65 -6.76 -35.31
C ARG A 143 13.89 -6.12 -36.49
N GLU A 144 13.30 -6.91 -37.37
CA GLU A 144 12.52 -6.42 -38.51
C GLU A 144 11.29 -5.60 -38.05
N GLY A 145 10.58 -6.08 -37.02
CA GLY A 145 9.45 -5.36 -36.43
C GLY A 145 9.84 -4.04 -35.73
N ALA A 146 11.05 -3.98 -35.15
CA ALA A 146 11.59 -2.76 -34.56
C ALA A 146 12.02 -1.74 -35.62
N VAL A 147 12.67 -2.19 -36.70
CA VAL A 147 13.06 -1.34 -37.83
C VAL A 147 11.82 -0.77 -38.53
N ALA A 148 10.78 -1.58 -38.76
CA ALA A 148 9.53 -1.12 -39.36
C ALA A 148 8.77 -0.05 -38.54
N LYS A 149 9.03 0.05 -37.23
CA LYS A 149 8.49 1.12 -36.37
C LYS A 149 9.31 2.41 -36.41
N ILE A 150 10.60 2.34 -36.71
CA ILE A 150 11.50 3.51 -36.73
C ILE A 150 11.25 4.40 -37.96
N TRP A 151 10.79 3.83 -39.07
CA TRP A 151 10.50 4.57 -40.32
C TRP A 151 9.04 5.06 -40.46
N ARG A 152 8.24 4.99 -39.39
CA ARG A 152 6.84 5.45 -39.38
C ARG A 152 6.71 6.75 -38.58
N TRP A 153 7.31 7.82 -39.07
CA TRP A 153 7.08 9.22 -38.68
C TRP A 153 7.05 10.07 -39.94
#